data_AF-A0A975J249-F1
#
_entry.id   AF-A0A975J249-F1
#
_cell.length_a   1.000
_cell.length_b   1.000
_cell.length_c   1.000
_cell.angle_alpha   90.00
_cell.angle_beta   90.00
_cell.angle_gamma   90.00
#
_symmetry.space_group_name_H-M   'P 1'
#
loop_
_entity.id
_entity.type
_entity.pdbx_description
1 polymer ?
#
loop_
_entity_poly.entity_id
_entity_poly.type
_entity_poly.pdbx_seq_one_letter_code
_entity_poly.pdbx_strand_id
1 'polypeptide(L)'
;MSIPLHYRKDSPNGITPPNPDNVVTLVEHITKCRGLKTHLTSVSAREESIRHFGGELYSTSPEEVIANSHRFVAHTAVREELRLLIQASKRAERVLAQRALQYAEKAHEAVISWEFDFSHVDRKDRINWCGSQIQPFFRRA
;
A
#
# COMPACT_ATOMS: atom_id res chain seq x y z
N MET A 1 -10.53 20.60 3.83
CA MET A 1 -11.07 19.62 2.85
C MET A 1 -10.65 18.25 3.35
N SER A 2 -11.58 17.32 3.52
CA SER A 2 -11.27 15.96 4.00
C SER A 2 -10.70 15.11 2.86
N ILE A 3 -9.71 14.27 3.17
CA ILE A 3 -9.11 13.35 2.18
C ILE A 3 -10.11 12.19 1.96
N PRO A 4 -10.44 11.84 0.70
CA PRO A 4 -11.40 10.76 0.44
C PRO A 4 -10.93 9.43 1.02
N LEU A 5 -11.90 8.59 1.38
CA LEU A 5 -11.64 7.20 1.77
C LEU A 5 -10.94 6.43 0.65
N HIS A 6 -10.10 5.50 1.07
CA HIS A 6 -9.45 4.56 0.18
C HIS A 6 -9.88 3.15 0.55
N TYR A 7 -9.83 2.26 -0.42
CA TYR A 7 -10.37 0.92 -0.33
C TYR A 7 -9.28 -0.10 -0.60
N ARG A 8 -9.47 -1.29 -0.03
CA ARG A 8 -8.65 -2.48 -0.27
C ARG A 8 -9.55 -3.70 -0.11
N LYS A 9 -9.42 -4.67 -1.02
CA LYS A 9 -10.00 -5.99 -0.82
C LYS A 9 -8.97 -6.86 -0.12
N ASP A 10 -9.42 -7.77 0.73
CA ASP A 10 -8.53 -8.71 1.39
C ASP A 10 -9.34 -9.94 1.86
N SER A 11 -8.72 -10.76 2.69
CA SER A 11 -9.37 -11.92 3.28
C SER A 11 -10.55 -11.53 4.20
N PRO A 12 -11.52 -12.44 4.41
CA PRO A 12 -12.55 -12.24 5.42
C PRO A 12 -11.99 -12.08 6.84
N ASN A 13 -10.76 -12.55 7.10
CA ASN A 13 -10.13 -12.51 8.42
C ASN A 13 -9.38 -11.19 8.69
N GLY A 14 -9.47 -10.21 7.78
CA GLY A 14 -8.83 -8.91 7.91
C GLY A 14 -7.80 -8.64 6.81
N ILE A 15 -7.09 -7.51 6.97
CA ILE A 15 -6.05 -7.08 6.05
C ILE A 15 -4.80 -7.93 6.21
N THR A 16 -4.21 -8.33 5.09
CA THR A 16 -2.93 -9.03 5.05
C THR A 16 -1.85 -8.20 5.76
N PRO A 17 -1.20 -8.73 6.80
CA PRO A 17 -0.23 -7.98 7.59
C PRO A 17 0.99 -7.57 6.75
N PRO A 18 1.50 -6.33 6.90
CA PRO A 18 2.72 -5.93 6.24
C PRO A 18 3.90 -6.70 6.84
N ASN A 19 4.95 -6.88 6.04
CA ASN A 19 6.23 -7.37 6.53
C ASN A 19 7.26 -6.24 6.47
N PRO A 20 7.61 -5.62 7.62
CA PRO A 20 8.55 -4.51 7.68
C PRO A 20 9.97 -4.91 7.22
N ASP A 21 10.34 -6.18 7.41
CA ASP A 21 11.65 -6.70 6.99
C ASP A 21 11.72 -6.91 5.45
N ASN A 22 10.57 -6.87 4.74
CA ASN A 22 10.50 -7.02 3.29
C ASN A 22 10.37 -5.65 2.62
N VAL A 23 11.52 -4.98 2.48
CA VAL A 23 11.65 -3.66 1.85
C VAL A 23 11.76 -3.82 0.33
N VAL A 24 10.82 -3.21 -0.39
CA VAL A 24 10.70 -3.24 -1.85
C VAL A 24 10.54 -1.82 -2.40
N THR A 25 10.91 -1.59 -3.65
CA THR A 25 10.63 -0.29 -4.27
C THR A 25 9.13 -0.12 -4.57
N LEU A 26 8.69 1.13 -4.76
CA LEU A 26 7.32 1.44 -5.20
C LEU A 26 6.98 0.71 -6.51
N VAL A 27 7.92 0.66 -7.46
CA VAL A 27 7.76 -0.04 -8.74
C VAL A 27 7.56 -1.54 -8.54
N GLU A 28 8.40 -2.18 -7.72
CA GLU A 28 8.27 -3.62 -7.43
C GLU A 28 6.97 -3.93 -6.70
N HIS A 29 6.59 -3.12 -5.73
CA HIS A 29 5.33 -3.28 -5.02
C HIS A 29 4.14 -3.25 -5.98
N ILE A 30 4.04 -2.20 -6.80
CA ILE A 30 2.93 -1.98 -7.73
C ILE A 30 2.89 -3.04 -8.85
N THR A 31 4.04 -3.58 -9.28
CA THR A 31 4.09 -4.52 -10.42
C THR A 31 4.08 -5.99 -10.04
N LYS A 32 4.64 -6.35 -8.89
CA LYS A 32 4.90 -7.75 -8.51
C LYS A 32 4.37 -8.12 -7.13
N CYS A 33 4.37 -7.19 -6.18
CA CYS A 33 4.11 -7.51 -4.77
C CYS A 33 2.81 -6.95 -4.21
N ARG A 34 1.89 -6.49 -5.06
CA ARG A 34 0.56 -6.07 -4.62
C ARG A 34 -0.11 -7.21 -3.86
N GLY A 35 -0.58 -6.90 -2.66
CA GLY A 35 -1.28 -7.88 -1.83
C GLY A 35 -0.36 -8.88 -1.12
N LEU A 36 0.95 -8.83 -1.38
CA LEU A 36 1.93 -9.62 -0.64
C LEU A 36 2.34 -8.88 0.64
N LYS A 37 2.93 -9.63 1.57
CA LYS A 37 3.49 -9.10 2.81
C LYS A 37 4.77 -8.33 2.51
N THR A 38 4.64 -7.03 2.26
CA THR A 38 5.74 -6.05 2.16
C THR A 38 5.53 -4.96 3.20
N HIS A 39 6.49 -4.07 3.40
CA HIS A 39 6.29 -2.88 4.25
C HIS A 39 5.25 -1.89 3.67
N LEU A 40 4.89 -2.04 2.40
CA LEU A 40 3.88 -1.24 1.70
C LEU A 40 2.52 -1.94 1.63
N THR A 41 1.45 -1.15 1.62
CA THR A 41 0.07 -1.60 1.38
C THR A 41 -0.59 -0.75 0.31
N SER A 42 -0.96 -1.39 -0.82
CA SER A 42 -1.75 -0.74 -1.87
C SER A 42 -3.19 -0.55 -1.43
N VAL A 43 -3.72 0.65 -1.67
CA VAL A 43 -5.11 1.03 -1.51
C VAL A 43 -5.56 1.86 -2.71
N SER A 44 -6.86 2.04 -2.91
CA SER A 44 -7.40 2.75 -4.07
C SER A 44 -8.51 3.71 -3.67
N ALA A 45 -8.58 4.89 -4.28
CA ALA A 45 -9.73 5.79 -4.07
C ALA A 45 -11.00 5.35 -4.85
N ARG A 46 -10.90 4.28 -5.65
CA ARG A 46 -11.98 3.70 -6.45
C ARG A 46 -12.21 2.25 -6.04
N GLU A 47 -13.40 1.95 -5.55
CA GLU A 47 -13.75 0.60 -5.09
C GLU A 47 -13.67 -0.45 -6.22
N GLU A 48 -14.19 -0.10 -7.39
CA GLU A 48 -14.33 -0.96 -8.57
C GLU A 48 -12.98 -1.36 -9.20
N SER A 49 -11.93 -0.63 -8.86
CA SER A 49 -10.58 -0.85 -9.35
C SER A 49 -9.87 -1.99 -8.60
N ILE A 50 -10.44 -2.43 -7.48
CA ILE A 50 -9.86 -3.42 -6.58
C ILE A 50 -10.39 -4.80 -6.91
N ARG A 51 -9.55 -5.59 -7.59
CA ARG A 51 -9.94 -6.90 -8.13
C ARG A 51 -9.03 -8.06 -7.71
N HIS A 52 -7.90 -7.79 -7.06
CA HIS A 52 -6.76 -8.71 -7.09
C HIS A 52 -6.32 -9.29 -5.74
N PHE A 53 -7.11 -9.15 -4.68
CA PHE A 53 -6.68 -9.53 -3.32
C PHE A 53 -7.57 -10.61 -2.70
N GLY A 54 -8.77 -10.23 -2.26
CA GLY A 54 -9.75 -11.13 -1.66
C GLY A 54 -11.18 -10.67 -1.97
N GLY A 55 -12.15 -11.34 -1.35
CA GLY A 55 -13.57 -11.06 -1.56
C GLY A 55 -14.11 -9.91 -0.72
N GLU A 56 -13.52 -9.69 0.46
CA GLU A 56 -14.03 -8.74 1.45
C GLU A 56 -13.47 -7.35 1.18
N LEU A 57 -14.34 -6.34 1.19
CA LEU A 57 -13.97 -4.95 0.98
C LEU A 57 -13.73 -4.25 2.31
N TYR A 58 -12.62 -3.54 2.38
CA TYR A 58 -12.27 -2.68 3.49
C TYR A 58 -12.07 -1.26 3.00
N SER A 59 -12.42 -0.30 3.84
CA SER A 59 -12.14 1.12 3.70
C SER A 59 -11.15 1.57 4.75
N THR A 60 -10.34 2.58 4.41
CA THR A 60 -9.37 3.21 5.29
C THR A 60 -9.40 4.71 5.12
N SER A 61 -9.20 5.43 6.22
CA SER A 61 -9.09 6.89 6.24
C SER A 61 -7.62 7.29 6.18
N PRO A 62 -7.17 8.00 5.13
CA PRO A 62 -5.81 8.53 5.07
C PRO A 62 -5.47 9.45 6.26
N GLU A 63 -6.47 10.19 6.76
CA GLU A 63 -6.29 11.08 7.91
C GLU A 63 -5.95 10.30 9.18
N GLU A 64 -6.61 9.16 9.42
CA GLU A 64 -6.31 8.29 10.57
C GLU A 64 -4.92 7.67 10.47
N VAL A 65 -4.51 7.24 9.27
CA VAL A 65 -3.18 6.68 9.00
C VAL A 65 -2.08 7.73 9.29
N ILE A 66 -2.24 8.95 8.78
CA ILE A 66 -1.29 10.05 8.98
C ILE A 66 -1.24 10.49 10.45
N ALA A 67 -2.39 10.58 11.12
CA ALA A 67 -2.48 10.96 12.53
C ALA A 67 -1.72 9.99 13.45
N ASN A 68 -1.52 8.74 13.01
CA ASN A 68 -0.78 7.71 13.73
C ASN A 68 0.68 7.57 13.23
N SER A 69 1.24 8.62 12.62
CA SER A 69 2.63 8.69 12.17
C SER A 69 3.03 7.68 11.08
N HIS A 70 2.06 7.08 10.40
CA HIS A 70 2.32 6.28 9.20
C HIS A 70 2.31 7.18 7.96
N ARG A 71 3.01 6.76 6.90
CA ARG A 71 3.10 7.55 5.69
C ARG A 71 2.06 7.13 4.67
N PHE A 72 1.18 8.06 4.30
CA PHE A 72 0.23 7.90 3.20
C PHE A 72 0.75 8.60 1.94
N VAL A 73 1.01 7.84 0.88
CA VAL A 73 1.43 8.35 -0.42
C VAL A 73 0.20 8.40 -1.34
N ALA A 74 -0.35 9.59 -1.50
CA ALA A 74 -1.53 9.82 -2.33
C ALA A 74 -1.29 9.48 -3.81
N HIS A 75 -2.37 9.20 -4.53
CA HIS A 75 -2.31 8.82 -5.94
C HIS A 75 -1.53 9.78 -6.84
N THR A 76 -1.67 11.08 -6.61
CA THR A 76 -0.93 12.12 -7.34
C THR A 76 0.58 11.99 -7.11
N ALA A 77 1.00 11.79 -5.87
CA ALA A 77 2.41 11.60 -5.50
C ALA A 77 2.97 10.28 -6.05
N VAL A 78 2.21 9.18 -6.00
CA VAL A 78 2.59 7.90 -6.62
C VAL A 78 2.87 8.09 -8.13
N ARG A 79 1.99 8.81 -8.84
CA ARG A 79 2.18 9.07 -10.28
C ARG A 79 3.38 9.94 -10.57
N GLU A 80 3.59 10.97 -9.78
CA GLU A 80 4.74 11.87 -9.92
C GLU A 80 6.05 11.12 -9.72
N GLU A 81 6.16 10.35 -8.64
CA GLU A 81 7.35 9.53 -8.36
C GLU A 81 7.64 8.54 -9.49
N LEU A 82 6.61 7.84 -9.98
CA LEU A 82 6.76 6.92 -11.11
C LEU A 82 7.18 7.64 -12.41
N ARG A 83 6.68 8.85 -12.67
CA ARG A 83 7.09 9.66 -13.83
C ARG A 83 8.54 10.10 -13.73
N LEU A 84 8.98 10.55 -12.56
CA LEU A 84 10.38 10.91 -12.30
C LEU A 84 11.29 9.69 -12.50
N LEU A 85 10.89 8.52 -11.98
CA LEU A 85 11.62 7.27 -12.21
C LEU A 85 11.71 6.90 -13.69
N ILE A 86 10.62 7.02 -14.46
CA ILE A 86 10.64 6.77 -15.92
C ILE A 86 11.66 7.65 -16.63
N GLN A 87 11.76 8.93 -16.24
CA GLN A 87 12.70 9.88 -16.82
C GLN A 87 14.15 9.57 -16.44
N ALA A 88 14.41 9.20 -15.18
CA ALA A 88 15.74 8.98 -14.64
C ALA A 88 16.31 7.57 -14.95
N SER A 89 15.44 6.56 -15.14
CA SER A 89 15.85 5.16 -15.23
C SER A 89 16.39 4.74 -16.59
N LYS A 90 17.20 3.66 -16.57
CA LYS A 90 17.68 2.93 -17.75
C LYS A 90 16.55 2.11 -18.39
N ARG A 91 16.76 1.60 -19.61
CA ARG A 91 15.71 0.97 -20.45
C ARG A 91 14.86 -0.08 -19.70
N ALA A 92 15.47 -1.02 -18.98
CA ALA A 92 14.73 -2.10 -18.31
C ALA A 92 13.88 -1.61 -17.13
N GLU A 93 14.45 -0.79 -16.25
CA GLU A 93 13.75 -0.16 -15.12
C GLU A 93 12.64 0.78 -15.60
N ARG A 94 12.88 1.51 -16.69
CA ARG A 94 11.90 2.39 -17.32
C ARG A 94 10.65 1.63 -17.74
N VAL A 95 10.80 0.44 -18.34
CA VAL A 95 9.65 -0.39 -18.74
C VAL A 95 8.83 -0.82 -17.53
N LEU A 96 9.49 -1.22 -16.43
CA LEU A 96 8.80 -1.59 -15.19
C LEU A 96 8.10 -0.37 -14.56
N ALA A 97 8.74 0.79 -14.53
CA ALA A 97 8.14 2.02 -14.01
C ALA A 97 6.95 2.50 -14.86
N GLN A 98 7.02 2.36 -16.19
CA GLN A 98 5.89 2.62 -17.10
C GLN A 98 4.72 1.68 -16.81
N ARG A 99 4.98 0.38 -16.63
CA ARG A 99 3.95 -0.59 -16.27
C ARG A 99 3.34 -0.29 -14.90
N ALA A 100 4.19 0.06 -13.93
CA ALA A 100 3.74 0.50 -12.61
C ALA A 100 2.81 1.71 -12.72
N LEU A 101 3.17 2.72 -13.50
CA LEU A 101 2.36 3.93 -13.71
C LEU A 101 1.00 3.59 -14.32
N GLN A 102 0.97 2.76 -15.37
CA GLN A 102 -0.28 2.33 -15.99
C GLN A 102 -1.20 1.62 -14.99
N TYR A 103 -0.63 0.74 -14.17
CA TYR A 103 -1.40 0.02 -13.18
C TYR A 103 -1.90 0.93 -12.05
N ALA A 104 -1.07 1.85 -11.58
CA ALA A 104 -1.43 2.85 -10.58
C ALA A 104 -2.56 3.77 -11.08
N GLU A 105 -2.49 4.21 -12.34
CA GLU A 105 -3.53 5.04 -12.98
C GLU A 105 -4.85 4.30 -13.12
N LYS A 106 -4.82 3.05 -13.60
CA LYS A 106 -6.03 2.23 -13.72
C LYS A 106 -6.69 1.98 -12.36
N ALA A 107 -5.86 1.76 -11.34
CA ALA A 107 -6.32 1.50 -9.99
C ALA A 107 -6.69 2.77 -9.21
N HIS A 108 -6.29 3.97 -9.66
CA HIS A 108 -6.29 5.17 -8.82
C HIS A 108 -5.59 4.92 -7.47
N GLU A 109 -4.44 4.25 -7.56
CA GLU A 109 -3.71 3.66 -6.46
C GLU A 109 -3.01 4.71 -5.60
N ALA A 110 -3.16 4.57 -4.29
CA ALA A 110 -2.34 5.18 -3.26
C ALA A 110 -1.63 4.06 -2.47
N VAL A 111 -0.57 4.42 -1.76
CA VAL A 111 0.25 3.45 -1.03
C VAL A 111 0.43 3.92 0.41
N ILE A 112 0.23 3.02 1.35
CA ILE A 112 0.59 3.23 2.75
C ILE A 112 1.96 2.59 2.99
N SER A 113 2.89 3.36 3.55
CA SER A 113 4.14 2.87 4.12
C SER A 113 3.99 2.88 5.63
N TRP A 114 4.06 1.68 6.22
CA TRP A 114 3.86 1.49 7.64
C TRP A 114 5.17 1.71 8.40
N GLU A 115 5.14 2.68 9.31
CA GLU A 115 6.23 2.96 10.24
C GLU A 115 5.88 2.35 11.61
N PHE A 116 6.78 1.54 12.17
CA PHE A 116 6.56 0.83 13.41
C PHE A 116 7.77 0.93 14.34
N ASP A 117 7.50 1.02 15.65
CA ASP A 117 8.52 0.84 16.68
C ASP A 117 8.57 -0.63 17.14
N PHE A 118 9.70 -1.29 16.88
CA PHE A 118 9.93 -2.69 17.27
C PHE A 118 10.79 -2.86 18.52
N SER A 119 11.04 -1.79 19.29
CA SER A 119 11.92 -1.82 20.46
C SER A 119 11.54 -2.90 21.50
N HIS A 120 10.26 -3.30 21.53
CA HIS A 120 9.72 -4.30 22.46
C HIS A 120 9.14 -5.54 21.77
N VAL A 121 9.45 -5.76 20.48
CA VAL A 121 8.86 -6.84 19.68
C VAL A 121 9.93 -7.76 19.12
N ASP A 122 9.90 -9.01 19.54
CA ASP A 122 10.77 -10.06 19.01
C ASP A 122 10.59 -10.22 17.50
N ARG A 123 11.70 -10.46 16.79
CA ARG A 123 11.70 -10.58 15.33
C ARG A 123 10.69 -11.62 14.81
N LYS A 124 10.55 -12.75 15.51
CA LYS A 124 9.60 -13.83 15.14
C LYS A 124 8.13 -13.38 15.20
N ASP A 125 7.82 -12.39 16.04
CA ASP A 125 6.45 -11.93 16.30
C ASP A 125 6.08 -10.66 15.52
N ARG A 126 7.06 -9.99 14.89
CA ARG A 126 6.86 -8.71 14.19
C ARG A 126 5.72 -8.71 13.19
N ILE A 127 5.60 -9.73 12.33
CA ILE A 127 4.55 -9.77 11.30
C ILE A 127 3.16 -9.87 11.95
N ASN A 128 3.00 -10.73 12.95
CA ASN A 128 1.73 -10.90 13.64
C ASN A 128 1.37 -9.63 14.43
N TRP A 129 2.36 -9.04 15.10
CA TRP A 129 2.21 -7.78 15.81
C TRP A 129 1.82 -6.65 14.85
N CYS A 130 2.52 -6.48 13.70
CA CYS A 130 2.16 -5.51 12.67
C CYS A 130 0.71 -5.70 12.20
N GLY A 131 0.30 -6.95 11.99
CA GLY A 131 -1.09 -7.28 11.67
C GLY A 131 -2.07 -6.70 12.67
N SER A 132 -1.84 -6.92 13.97
CA SER A 132 -2.70 -6.37 15.04
C SER A 132 -2.71 -4.84 15.07
N GLN A 133 -1.60 -4.19 14.71
CA GLN A 133 -1.50 -2.73 14.70
C GLN A 133 -2.22 -2.11 13.51
N ILE A 134 -2.30 -2.80 12.36
CA ILE A 134 -2.91 -2.21 11.17
C ILE A 134 -4.42 -2.44 11.05
N GLN A 135 -4.97 -3.52 11.64
CA GLN A 135 -6.42 -3.81 11.50
C GLN A 135 -7.31 -2.62 11.89
N PRO A 136 -7.05 -1.84 12.95
CA PRO A 136 -7.90 -0.72 13.33
C PRO A 136 -8.08 0.36 12.25
N PHE A 137 -7.12 0.50 11.32
CA PHE A 137 -7.21 1.47 10.22
C PHE A 137 -8.11 1.01 9.07
N PHE A 138 -8.59 -0.23 9.10
CA PHE A 138 -9.39 -0.82 8.03
C PHE A 138 -10.74 -1.29 8.57
N ARG A 139 -11.81 -0.66 8.09
CA ARG A 139 -13.18 -1.02 8.44
C ARG A 139 -13.82 -1.73 7.26
N ARG A 140 -14.55 -2.82 7.52
CA ARG A 140 -15.35 -3.46 6.47
C ARG A 140 -16.33 -2.43 5.91
N ALA A 141 -16.37 -2.34 4.58
CA ALA A 141 -17.14 -1.36 3.83
C ALA A 141 -18.44 -1.96 3.29
#